data_AF-A0A3B5LI01-F1
#
_entry.id   AF-A0A3B5LI01-F1
#
_cell.length_a   1.000
_cell.length_b   1.000
_cell.length_c   1.000
_cell.angle_alpha   90.00
_cell.angle_beta   90.00
_cell.angle_gamma   90.00
#
_symmetry.space_group_name_H-M   'P 1'
#
loop_
_entity.id
_entity.type
_entity.pdbx_description
1 polymer ?
#
loop_
_entity_poly.entity_id
_entity_poly.type
_entity_poly.pdbx_seq_one_letter_code
_entity_poly.pdbx_strand_id
1 'polypeptide(L)' 'MADISKTEKVQLHAPALEELRGVLQTGLGANFAEVQVSVVDCPDLTKEPFLFPVKGIS' A
#
# COMPACT_ATOMS: atom_id res chain seq x y z
N MET A 1 -0.64 27.92 26.64
CA MET A 1 0.41 26.97 26.21
C MET A 1 -0.31 25.72 25.77
N ALA A 2 -0.27 25.36 24.48
CA ALA A 2 -0.95 24.17 23.99
C ALA A 2 -0.18 22.93 24.46
N ASP A 3 -0.88 21.98 25.08
CA ASP A 3 -0.39 20.64 25.36
C ASP A 3 0.10 20.02 24.05
N ILE A 4 1.41 19.81 23.92
CA ILE A 4 1.99 19.17 22.75
C ILE A 4 1.68 17.68 22.88
N SER A 5 0.71 17.20 22.09
CA SER A 5 0.40 15.77 21.98
C SER A 5 1.69 15.00 21.71
N LYS A 6 2.06 14.11 22.63
CA LYS A 6 3.32 13.36 22.58
C LYS A 6 3.20 12.27 21.51
N THR A 7 4.06 12.32 20.50
CA THR A 7 4.13 11.31 19.44
C THR A 7 5.18 10.26 19.74
N GLU A 8 4.94 9.03 19.29
CA GLU A 8 5.85 7.89 19.47
C GLU A 8 6.12 7.21 18.11
N LYS A 9 7.32 6.63 17.95
CA LYS A 9 7.69 5.86 16.76
C LYS A 9 7.52 4.37 17.05
N VAL A 10 6.84 3.67 16.13
CA VAL A 10 6.62 2.22 16.23
C VAL A 10 7.22 1.53 15.02
N GLN A 11 8.03 0.49 15.25
CA GLN A 11 8.56 -0.35 14.19
C GLN A 11 7.47 -1.31 13.72
N LEU A 12 7.13 -1.25 12.43
CA LEU A 12 6.19 -2.19 11.82
C LEU A 12 6.90 -3.44 11.32
N HIS A 13 6.16 -4.55 11.28
CA HIS A 13 6.59 -5.74 10.55
C HIS A 13 6.51 -5.47 9.05
N ALA A 14 7.60 -5.75 8.32
CA ALA A 14 7.72 -5.53 6.88
C ALA A 14 7.99 -6.87 6.17
N PRO A 15 6.95 -7.67 5.88
CA PRO A 15 7.09 -8.93 5.14
C PRO A 15 7.45 -8.68 3.67
N ALA A 16 7.84 -9.74 2.95
CA ALA A 16 8.13 -9.65 1.53
C ALA A 16 6.87 -9.30 0.72
N LEU A 17 7.03 -8.58 -0.40
CA LEU A 17 5.88 -8.16 -1.22
C LEU A 17 5.07 -9.35 -1.76
N GLU A 18 5.73 -10.46 -2.10
CA GLU A 18 5.05 -11.68 -2.55
C GLU A 18 4.21 -12.34 -1.44
N GLU A 19 4.63 -12.22 -0.17
CA GLU A 19 3.85 -12.70 0.96
C GLU A 19 2.57 -11.86 1.11
N LEU A 20 2.71 -10.53 1.09
CA LEU A 20 1.57 -9.61 1.15
C LEU A 20 0.58 -9.85 0.01
N ARG A 21 1.09 -10.00 -1.22
CA ARG A 21 0.28 -10.33 -2.40
C ARG A 21 -0.54 -11.60 -2.15
N GLY A 22 0.07 -12.67 -1.64
CA GLY A 22 -0.61 -13.93 -1.35
C GLY A 22 -1.71 -13.78 -0.29
N VAL A 23 -1.39 -13.16 0.85
CA VAL A 23 -2.35 -12.95 1.94
C VAL A 23 -3.54 -12.11 1.49
N LEU A 24 -3.28 -11.02 0.75
CA LEU A 24 -4.33 -10.13 0.24
C LEU A 24 -5.20 -10.82 -0.82
N GLN A 25 -4.61 -11.57 -1.74
CA GLN A 25 -5.35 -12.33 -2.76
C GLN A 25 -6.35 -13.30 -2.10
N THR A 26 -5.90 -14.06 -1.10
CA THR A 26 -6.76 -15.01 -0.37
C THR A 26 -7.87 -14.30 0.40
N GLY A 27 -7.54 -13.24 1.15
CA GLY A 27 -8.53 -12.50 1.94
C GLY A 27 -9.60 -11.82 1.08
N LEU A 28 -9.18 -11.17 -0.02
CA LEU A 28 -10.11 -10.53 -0.95
C LEU A 28 -10.96 -11.56 -1.71
N GLY A 29 -10.37 -12.70 -2.09
CA GLY A 29 -11.09 -13.77 -2.81
C GLY A 29 -12.26 -14.38 -2.02
N ALA A 30 -12.29 -14.22 -0.69
CA ALA A 30 -13.44 -14.61 0.13
C ALA A 30 -14.61 -13.62 0.07
N ASN A 31 -14.39 -12.40 -0.44
CA ASN A 31 -15.34 -11.29 -0.39
C ASN A 31 -15.79 -10.81 -1.79
N PHE A 32 -14.99 -11.06 -2.82
CA PHE A 32 -15.26 -10.63 -4.20
C PHE A 32 -15.24 -11.85 -5.13
N ALA A 33 -16.12 -11.85 -6.13
CA ALA A 33 -16.23 -12.96 -7.08
C ALA A 33 -14.97 -13.14 -7.94
N GLU A 34 -14.31 -12.04 -8.29
CA GLU A 34 -13.08 -12.03 -9.09
C GLU A 34 -12.06 -11.10 -8.42
N VAL A 35 -10.83 -11.59 -8.27
CA VAL A 35 -9.74 -10.86 -7.62
C VAL A 35 -8.43 -11.16 -8.33
N GLN A 36 -7.64 -10.12 -8.58
CA GLN A 36 -6.26 -10.24 -9.02
C GLN A 36 -5.36 -9.29 -8.22
N VAL A 37 -4.36 -9.86 -7.54
CA VAL A 37 -3.32 -9.15 -6.79
C VAL A 37 -1.97 -9.60 -7.31
N SER A 38 -1.13 -8.63 -7.68
CA SER A 38 0.19 -8.88 -8.25
C SER A 38 1.20 -7.83 -7.77
N VAL A 39 2.48 -8.22 -7.71
CA VAL A 39 3.59 -7.30 -7.52
C VAL A 39 4.03 -6.85 -8.91
N VAL A 40 3.98 -5.54 -9.17
CA VAL A 40 4.32 -4.93 -10.46
C VAL A 40 5.14 -3.67 -10.23
N ASP A 41 5.84 -3.23 -11.27
CA ASP A 41 6.50 -1.92 -11.26
C ASP A 41 5.45 -0.81 -11.07
N CYS A 42 5.81 0.18 -10.24
CA CYS A 42 4.92 1.31 -9.97
C CYS A 42 4.67 2.11 -11.27
N PRO A 43 3.40 2.32 -11.68
CA PRO A 43 3.10 3.14 -12.84
C PRO A 43 3.49 4.59 -12.56
N ASP A 44 3.71 5.40 -13.62
CA ASP A 44 4.02 6.81 -13.45
C ASP A 44 2.78 7.57 -12.92
N LEU A 45 2.77 7.82 -11.62
CA LEU A 45 1.66 8.47 -10.92
C LEU A 45 1.54 9.96 -11.27
N THR A 46 2.47 10.54 -12.02
CA THR A 46 2.32 11.92 -12.54
C THR A 46 1.30 12.02 -13.69
N LYS A 47 0.87 10.87 -14.24
CA LYS A 47 -0.09 10.79 -15.35
C LYS A 47 -1.52 10.63 -14.85
N GLU A 48 -2.49 10.87 -15.74
CA GLU A 48 -3.88 10.51 -15.48
C GLU A 48 -3.99 9.00 -15.17
N PRO A 49 -4.89 8.59 -14.26
CA PRO A 49 -5.87 9.42 -13.53
C PRO A 49 -5.34 10.05 -12.22
N PHE A 50 -4.05 9.87 -11.88
CA PHE A 50 -3.52 10.20 -10.55
C PHE A 50 -3.00 11.64 -10.43
N LEU A 51 -2.22 12.11 -11.42
CA LEU A 51 -1.68 13.48 -11.50
C LEU A 51 -0.91 13.93 -10.25
N PHE A 52 -0.14 13.04 -9.64
CA PHE A 52 0.69 13.33 -8.48
C PHE A 52 1.94 14.17 -8.84
N PRO A 53 2.52 14.91 -7.88
CA PRO A 53 3.75 15.67 -8.11
C PRO A 53 5.00 14.81 -8.30
N VAL A 54 4.92 13.50 -8.03
CA VAL A 54 6.03 12.55 -8.12
C VAL A 54 5.59 11.26 -8.84
N LYS A 55 6.56 10.52 -9.39
CA LYS A 55 6.31 9.33 -10.22
C LYS A 55 5.82 8.10 -9.45
N GLY A 56 6.11 7.99 -8.17
CA GLY A 56 5.83 6.78 -7.39
C GLY A 56 5.77 7.04 -5.88
N ILE A 57 5.48 5.97 -5.12
CA ILE A 57 5.27 5.97 -3.66
C ILE A 57 6.30 5.16 -2.87
N SER A 58 7.34 4.70 -3.56
CA SER A 58 8.37 3.78 -3.08
C SER A 58 9.70 4.49 -2.85
#